data_AF-A0A447CWJ7-F1
#
_entry.id   AF-A0A447CWJ7-F1
#
_cell.length_a   1.000
_cell.length_b   1.000
_cell.length_c   1.000
_cell.angle_alpha   90.00
_cell.angle_beta   90.00
_cell.angle_gamma   90.00
#
_symmetry.space_group_name_H-M   'P 1'
#
loop_
_entity.id
_entity.type
_entity.pdbx_description
1 polymer ?
#
loop_
_entity_poly.entity_id
_entity_poly.type
_entity_poly.pdbx_seq_one_letter_code
_entity_poly.pdbx_strand_id
1 'polypeptide(L)'
;MERHVVHGRRRMLAVGSAMLAFACATPAAAQSAGQWKNGQHVYAKVCANCHDSGVGPVIKGRGLDPGHFQHVVRHGQKAMPAFRHTEIDDGALRQVAEMLSKSLPPGLHE
;
A
#
# COMPACT_ATOMS: atom_id res chain seq x y z
N MET A 1 -1.63 65.35 60.00
CA MET A 1 -2.73 64.39 59.84
C MET A 1 -2.76 64.01 58.37
N GLU A 2 -2.09 62.89 58.08
CA GLU A 2 -1.63 62.47 56.76
C GLU A 2 -2.76 61.79 55.98
N ARG A 3 -2.85 62.05 54.67
CA ARG A 3 -3.62 61.20 53.74
C ARG A 3 -2.68 60.72 52.65
N HIS A 4 -2.08 59.56 52.91
CA HIS A 4 -1.30 58.80 51.95
C HIS A 4 -2.16 58.44 50.73
N VAL A 5 -1.74 58.93 49.57
CA VAL A 5 -2.23 58.45 48.27
C VAL A 5 -1.53 57.12 47.98
N VAL A 6 -2.22 56.00 48.16
CA VAL A 6 -1.74 54.68 47.73
C VAL A 6 -2.00 54.54 46.23
N HIS A 7 -0.97 54.83 45.43
CA HIS A 7 -0.91 54.40 44.04
C HIS A 7 -0.65 52.88 44.01
N GLY A 8 -1.73 52.10 44.01
CA GLY A 8 -1.70 50.67 43.77
C GLY A 8 -1.13 50.39 42.38
N ARG A 9 0.15 49.98 42.35
CA ARG A 9 0.88 49.54 41.17
C ARG A 9 0.22 48.27 40.63
N ARG A 10 -0.75 48.46 39.73
CA ARG A 10 -1.41 47.40 38.96
C ARG A 10 -0.31 46.66 38.18
N ARG A 11 0.15 45.55 38.74
CA ARG A 11 1.01 44.60 38.03
C ARG A 11 0.15 44.01 36.92
N MET A 12 0.30 44.54 35.71
CA MET A 12 -0.20 43.90 34.50
C MET A 12 0.54 42.55 34.38
N LEU A 13 -0.13 41.49 34.81
CA LEU A 13 0.26 40.13 34.50
C LEU A 13 0.08 39.97 32.99
N ALA A 14 1.19 39.94 32.27
CA ALA A 14 1.23 39.60 30.86
C ALA A 14 0.68 38.18 30.70
N VAL A 15 -0.53 38.07 30.16
CA VAL A 15 -1.06 36.81 29.65
C VAL A 15 -0.32 36.52 28.35
N GLY A 16 0.83 35.84 28.47
CA GLY A 16 1.53 35.27 27.32
C GLY A 16 0.71 34.10 26.80
N SER A 17 -0.10 34.33 25.76
CA SER A 17 -0.79 33.28 25.03
C SER A 17 0.23 32.37 24.36
N ALA A 18 0.58 31.27 25.02
CA ALA A 18 1.31 30.18 24.40
C ALA A 18 0.37 29.47 23.41
N MET A 19 0.41 29.89 22.14
CA MET A 19 -0.23 29.18 21.04
C MET A 19 0.57 27.91 20.76
N LEU A 20 0.20 26.80 21.41
CA LEU A 20 0.66 25.47 21.07
C LEU A 20 0.04 25.08 19.73
N ALA A 21 0.78 25.25 18.64
CA ALA A 21 0.40 24.76 17.33
C ALA A 21 0.44 23.21 17.34
N PHE A 22 -0.73 22.60 17.49
CA PHE A 22 -0.91 21.16 17.33
C PHE A 22 -0.79 20.81 15.84
N ALA A 23 0.42 20.47 15.40
CA ALA A 23 0.64 19.95 14.06
C ALA A 23 0.07 18.52 13.98
N CYS A 24 -1.14 18.38 13.44
CA CYS A 24 -1.69 17.09 13.04
C CYS A 24 -0.81 16.53 11.90
N ALA A 25 0.14 15.66 12.25
CA ALA A 25 0.81 14.83 11.28
C ALA A 25 -0.22 13.84 10.70
N THR A 26 -0.77 14.14 9.53
CA THR A 26 -1.60 13.19 8.79
C THR A 26 -0.72 12.01 8.37
N PRO A 27 -1.09 10.75 8.66
CA PRO A 27 -0.36 9.62 8.13
C PRO A 27 -0.45 9.66 6.60
N ALA A 28 0.70 9.81 5.94
CA ALA A 28 0.81 9.64 4.51
C ALA A 28 0.68 8.14 4.18
N ALA A 29 -0.55 7.67 3.97
CA ALA A 29 -0.78 6.34 3.43
C ALA A 29 -0.40 6.35 1.94
N ALA A 30 0.63 5.57 1.57
CA ALA A 30 0.92 5.30 0.17
C ALA A 30 -0.21 4.44 -0.42
N GLN A 31 -1.13 5.06 -1.16
CA GLN A 31 -2.28 4.39 -1.75
C GLN A 31 -1.88 3.74 -3.08
N SER A 32 -1.64 2.44 -3.06
CA SER A 32 -1.63 1.59 -4.27
C SER A 32 -3.06 1.27 -4.74
N ALA A 33 -4.05 1.44 -3.85
CA ALA A 33 -5.46 1.21 -4.12
C ALA A 33 -5.94 2.04 -5.32
N GLY A 34 -6.32 1.35 -6.40
CA GLY A 34 -6.88 1.96 -7.61
C GLY A 34 -5.97 1.96 -8.85
N GLN A 35 -4.71 1.52 -8.74
CA GLN A 35 -3.82 1.39 -9.92
C GLN A 35 -4.25 0.23 -10.85
N TRP A 36 -4.87 -0.80 -10.30
CA TRP A 36 -5.18 -2.03 -11.01
C TRP A 36 -6.69 -2.20 -11.25
N LYS A 37 -7.08 -2.38 -12.53
CA LYS A 37 -8.48 -2.58 -12.92
C LYS A 37 -9.04 -3.92 -12.44
N ASN A 38 -8.26 -4.98 -12.57
CA ASN A 38 -8.58 -6.34 -12.13
C ASN A 38 -7.34 -7.25 -12.17
N GLY A 39 -7.48 -8.51 -11.76
CA GLY A 39 -6.40 -9.51 -11.81
C GLY A 39 -5.82 -9.72 -13.22
N GLN A 40 -6.65 -9.76 -14.27
CA GLN A 40 -6.18 -9.87 -15.65
C GLN A 40 -5.29 -8.68 -16.04
N HIS A 41 -5.63 -7.47 -15.61
CA HIS A 41 -4.84 -6.27 -15.89
C HIS A 41 -3.46 -6.34 -15.23
N VAL A 42 -3.37 -6.77 -13.97
CA VAL A 42 -2.07 -6.98 -13.28
C VAL A 42 -1.26 -8.04 -14.00
N TYR A 43 -1.88 -9.19 -14.33
CA TYR A 43 -1.19 -10.27 -15.03
C TYR A 43 -0.60 -9.79 -16.35
N ALA A 44 -1.40 -9.12 -17.17
CA ALA A 44 -0.99 -8.66 -18.50
C ALA A 44 0.11 -7.59 -18.44
N LYS A 45 0.14 -6.75 -17.40
CA LYS A 45 1.11 -5.66 -17.27
C LYS A 45 2.40 -6.04 -16.56
N VAL A 46 2.35 -7.05 -15.69
CA VAL A 46 3.47 -7.40 -14.80
C VAL A 46 3.90 -8.83 -15.02
N CYS A 47 3.00 -9.79 -14.75
CA CYS A 47 3.36 -11.20 -14.69
C CYS A 47 3.75 -11.76 -16.07
N ALA A 48 2.99 -11.41 -17.11
CA ALA A 48 3.17 -11.91 -18.48
C ALA A 48 4.55 -11.53 -19.07
N ASN A 49 5.10 -10.38 -18.67
CA ASN A 49 6.41 -9.92 -19.14
C ASN A 49 7.53 -10.94 -18.88
N CYS A 50 7.38 -11.76 -17.84
CA CYS A 50 8.31 -12.86 -17.58
C CYS A 50 7.70 -14.23 -17.89
N HIS A 51 6.47 -14.48 -17.45
CA HIS A 51 5.88 -15.82 -17.47
C HIS A 51 5.31 -16.25 -18.83
N ASP A 52 4.91 -15.28 -19.68
CA ASP A 52 4.49 -15.57 -21.06
C ASP A 52 5.67 -15.40 -22.04
N SER A 53 6.76 -14.76 -21.61
CA SER A 53 7.95 -14.49 -22.43
C SER A 53 9.10 -15.49 -22.24
N GLY A 54 8.88 -16.55 -21.44
CA GLY A 54 9.88 -17.62 -21.21
C GLY A 54 11.02 -17.27 -20.24
N VAL A 55 11.01 -16.08 -19.63
CA VAL A 55 11.96 -15.71 -18.57
C VAL A 55 11.63 -16.45 -17.27
N GLY A 56 10.34 -16.51 -16.94
CA GLY A 56 9.80 -17.30 -15.84
C GLY A 56 9.12 -18.58 -16.32
N PRO A 57 8.86 -19.54 -15.42
CA PRO A 57 8.11 -20.74 -15.78
C PRO A 57 6.66 -20.39 -16.13
N VAL A 58 5.97 -21.26 -16.89
CA VAL A 58 4.54 -21.15 -17.12
C VAL A 58 3.78 -21.32 -15.80
N ILE A 59 2.90 -20.36 -15.48
CA ILE A 59 2.13 -20.34 -14.22
C ILE A 59 0.62 -20.55 -14.39
N LYS A 60 0.11 -20.50 -15.62
CA LYS A 60 -1.29 -20.85 -15.94
C LYS A 60 -1.50 -22.37 -15.97
N GLY A 61 -2.71 -22.84 -15.69
CA GLY A 61 -3.07 -24.26 -15.84
C GLY A 61 -2.50 -25.18 -14.78
N ARG A 62 -1.97 -24.65 -13.67
CA ARG A 62 -1.26 -25.45 -12.68
C ARG A 62 -2.13 -26.00 -11.55
N GLY A 63 -3.39 -25.55 -11.44
CA GLY A 63 -4.31 -25.99 -10.38
C GLY A 63 -3.79 -25.74 -8.95
N LEU A 64 -2.95 -24.73 -8.76
CA LEU A 64 -2.38 -24.40 -7.45
C LEU A 64 -3.33 -23.51 -6.64
N ASP A 65 -3.22 -23.61 -5.32
CA ASP A 65 -3.96 -22.77 -4.37
C ASP A 65 -3.63 -21.28 -4.56
N PRO A 66 -4.62 -20.35 -4.49
CA PRO A 66 -4.37 -18.92 -4.58
C PRO A 66 -3.32 -18.41 -3.58
N GLY A 67 -3.30 -18.92 -2.36
CA GLY A 67 -2.34 -18.55 -1.32
C GLY A 67 -0.90 -18.85 -1.72
N HIS A 68 -0.66 -19.89 -2.53
CA HIS A 68 0.66 -20.18 -3.07
C HIS A 68 1.19 -19.03 -3.94
N PHE A 69 0.38 -18.54 -4.88
CA PHE A 69 0.77 -17.43 -5.75
C PHE A 69 1.01 -16.15 -4.95
N GLN A 70 0.14 -15.86 -3.97
CA GLN A 70 0.30 -14.69 -3.11
C GLN A 70 1.60 -14.75 -2.32
N HIS A 71 1.92 -15.92 -1.75
CA HIS A 71 3.16 -16.13 -1.00
C HIS A 71 4.39 -15.91 -1.88
N VAL A 72 4.44 -16.54 -3.06
CA VAL A 72 5.58 -16.41 -3.98
C VAL A 72 5.76 -14.96 -4.44
N VAL A 73 4.69 -14.24 -4.77
CA VAL A 73 4.78 -12.83 -5.18
C VAL A 73 5.29 -11.94 -4.04
N ARG A 74 4.91 -12.22 -2.78
CA ARG A 74 5.34 -11.40 -1.63
C ARG A 74 6.75 -11.70 -1.15
N HIS A 75 7.23 -12.92 -1.33
CA HIS A 75 8.53 -13.34 -0.79
C HIS A 75 9.59 -13.54 -1.88
N GLY A 76 9.19 -13.53 -3.15
CA GLY A 76 10.02 -13.96 -4.25
C GLY A 76 10.27 -15.47 -4.22
N GLN A 77 10.81 -16.00 -5.31
CA GLN A 77 11.25 -17.39 -5.37
C GLN A 77 12.40 -17.55 -6.35
N LYS A 78 13.59 -17.89 -5.83
CA LYS A 78 14.83 -17.95 -6.62
C LYS A 78 15.09 -16.61 -7.31
N ALA A 79 15.14 -16.57 -8.64
CA ALA A 79 15.33 -15.35 -9.43
C ALA A 79 14.05 -14.51 -9.58
N MET A 80 12.88 -15.05 -9.23
CA MET A 80 11.63 -14.28 -9.25
C MET A 80 11.65 -13.24 -8.12
N PRO A 81 11.53 -11.93 -8.43
CA PRO A 81 11.56 -10.89 -7.41
C PRO A 81 10.31 -10.92 -6.53
N ALA A 82 10.44 -10.37 -5.32
CA ALA A 82 9.31 -10.04 -4.47
C ALA A 82 8.69 -8.70 -4.90
N PHE A 83 7.37 -8.58 -4.87
CA PHE A 83 6.62 -7.36 -5.17
C PHE A 83 6.02 -6.77 -3.89
N ARG A 84 6.30 -5.50 -3.63
CA ARG A 84 5.81 -4.77 -2.46
C ARG A 84 4.32 -4.47 -2.58
N HIS A 85 3.68 -4.22 -1.44
CA HIS A 85 2.27 -3.80 -1.37
C HIS A 85 2.00 -2.48 -2.13
N THR A 86 3.02 -1.62 -2.24
CA THR A 86 2.95 -0.36 -2.99
C THR A 86 2.99 -0.56 -4.51
N GLU A 87 3.48 -1.70 -4.98
CA GLU A 87 3.57 -2.04 -6.42
C GLU A 87 2.34 -2.84 -6.85
N ILE A 88 1.95 -3.82 -6.05
CA ILE A 88 0.74 -4.62 -6.24
C ILE A 88 0.08 -4.75 -4.86
N ASP A 89 -1.05 -4.07 -4.64
CA ASP A 89 -1.79 -4.19 -3.38
C ASP A 89 -2.38 -5.60 -3.19
N ASP A 90 -2.79 -5.92 -1.96
CA ASP A 90 -3.29 -7.26 -1.64
C ASP A 90 -4.62 -7.59 -2.32
N GLY A 91 -5.43 -6.58 -2.65
CA GLY A 91 -6.65 -6.75 -3.42
C GLY A 91 -6.35 -7.20 -4.84
N ALA A 92 -5.46 -6.47 -5.52
CA ALA A 92 -5.01 -6.79 -6.86
C ALA A 92 -4.30 -8.16 -6.92
N LEU A 93 -3.43 -8.46 -5.95
CA LEU A 93 -2.71 -9.73 -5.89
C LEU A 93 -3.66 -10.92 -5.67
N ARG A 94 -4.66 -10.79 -4.80
CA ARG A 94 -5.68 -11.84 -4.59
C ARG A 94 -6.45 -12.13 -5.87
N GLN A 95 -6.84 -11.10 -6.62
CA GLN A 95 -7.55 -11.29 -7.90
C GLN A 95 -6.71 -12.03 -8.94
N VAL A 96 -5.40 -11.73 -9.04
CA VAL A 96 -4.47 -12.49 -9.91
C VAL A 96 -4.38 -13.94 -9.47
N ALA A 97 -4.22 -14.17 -8.16
CA ALA A 97 -4.04 -15.50 -7.61
C ALA A 97 -5.28 -16.39 -7.85
N GLU A 98 -6.48 -15.84 -7.66
CA GLU A 98 -7.74 -16.52 -7.95
C GLU A 98 -7.94 -16.79 -9.45
N MET A 99 -7.51 -15.86 -10.30
CA MET A 99 -7.53 -16.08 -11.75
C MET A 99 -6.58 -17.22 -12.15
N LEU A 100 -5.36 -17.23 -11.61
CA LEU A 100 -4.35 -18.25 -11.94
C LEU A 100 -4.74 -19.64 -11.43
N SER A 101 -5.31 -19.74 -10.23
CA SER A 101 -5.76 -21.03 -9.68
C SER A 101 -6.84 -21.69 -10.55
N LYS A 102 -7.65 -20.89 -11.23
CA LYS A 102 -8.73 -21.33 -12.13
C LYS A 102 -8.34 -21.34 -13.62
N SER A 103 -7.13 -20.93 -13.94
CA SER A 103 -6.69 -20.82 -15.34
C SER A 103 -6.47 -22.19 -15.96
N LEU A 104 -6.73 -22.29 -17.27
CA LEU A 104 -6.42 -23.48 -18.06
C LEU A 104 -4.96 -23.45 -18.54
N PRO A 105 -4.37 -24.63 -18.85
CA PRO A 105 -3.07 -24.69 -19.48
C PRO A 105 -3.07 -23.92 -20.81
N PRO A 106 -1.94 -23.28 -21.19
CA PRO A 106 -1.82 -22.63 -22.49
C PRO A 106 -2.17 -23.60 -23.63
N GLY A 107 -3.04 -23.18 -24.55
CA GLY A 107 -3.46 -23.99 -25.70
C GLY A 107 -4.78 -24.76 -25.53
N LEU A 108 -5.40 -24.73 -24.35
CA LEU A 108 -6.76 -25.26 -24.10
C LEU A 108 -7.81 -24.13 -24.14
N HIS A 109 -7.79 -23.33 -25.20
CA HIS A 109 -8.84 -22.35 -25.49
C HIS A 109 -9.65 -22.87 -26.68
N GLU A 110 -10.72 -23.63 -26.40
CA GLU A 110 -11.80 -23.91 -27.36
C GLU A 110 -12.84 -22.78 -27.30
#